data_AF-X0WWT5-F1
#
_entry.id   AF-X0WWT5-F1
#
_cell.length_a   1.000
_cell.length_b   1.000
_cell.length_c   1.000
_cell.angle_alpha   90.00
_cell.angle_beta   90.00
_cell.angle_gamma   90.00
#
_symmetry.space_group_name_H-M   'P 1'
#
loop_
_entity.id
_entity.type
_entity.pdbx_description
1 polymer ?
#
loop_
_entity_poly.entity_id
_entity_poly.type
_entity_poly.pdbx_seq_one_letter_code
_entity_poly.pdbx_strand_id
1 'polypeptide(L)' 'MEKRLWQQIFQYILAALIAVGLYWVTYMLILKETPPENKDALLIVLGVMAAGFTSVIQYFFGSSKGSADKNDIIHKG' A
#
# COMPACT_ATOMS: atom_id res chain seq x y z
N MET A 1 -9.41 -22.97 7.83
CA MET A 1 -9.83 -21.67 8.38
C MET A 1 -8.64 -20.82 8.81
N GLU A 2 -7.70 -21.38 9.58
CA GLU A 2 -6.51 -20.70 10.10
C GLU A 2 -5.57 -20.11 9.02
N LYS A 3 -5.22 -20.87 7.96
CA LYS A 3 -4.34 -20.39 6.88
C LYS A 3 -4.86 -19.13 6.17
N ARG A 4 -6.18 -18.97 6.07
CA ARG A 4 -6.81 -17.82 5.40
C ARG A 4 -6.73 -16.55 6.26
N LEU A 5 -6.80 -16.70 7.57
CA LEU A 5 -6.63 -15.60 8.53
C LEU A 5 -5.20 -15.05 8.48
N TRP A 6 -4.20 -15.94 8.48
CA TRP A 6 -2.79 -15.55 8.37
C TRP A 6 -2.50 -14.76 7.09
N GLN A 7 -3.07 -15.18 5.95
CA GLN A 7 -2.93 -14.44 4.69
C GLN A 7 -3.56 -13.04 4.75
N GLN A 8 -4.75 -12.91 5.34
CA GLN A 8 -5.40 -11.61 5.48
C GLN A 8 -4.63 -10.67 6.42
N ILE A 9 -4.17 -11.20 7.56
CA ILE A 9 -3.36 -10.43 8.52
C ILE A 9 -2.07 -9.95 7.85
N PHE A 10 -1.38 -10.83 7.13
CA PHE A 10 -0.17 -10.44 6.38
C PHE A 10 -0.45 -9.34 5.35
N GLN A 11 -1.54 -9.46 4.59
CA GLN A 11 -1.94 -8.44 3.61
C GLN A 11 -2.26 -7.09 4.27
N TYR A 12 -2.98 -7.08 5.40
CA TYR A 12 -3.28 -5.84 6.11
C TYR A 12 -2.02 -5.20 6.72
N ILE A 13 -1.11 -6.00 7.27
CA ILE A 13 0.17 -5.52 7.78
C ILE A 13 1.00 -4.90 6.65
N LEU A 14 1.10 -5.57 5.50
CA LEU A 14 1.84 -5.06 4.36
C LEU A 14 1.26 -3.74 3.84
N ALA A 15 -0.07 -3.64 3.75
CA ALA A 15 -0.77 -2.42 3.35
C ALA A 15 -0.49 -1.27 4.34
N ALA A 16 -0.56 -1.55 5.64
CA ALA A 16 -0.26 -0.57 6.68
C ALA A 16 1.21 -0.12 6.61
N LEU A 17 2.15 -1.03 6.37
CA LEU A 17 3.58 -0.72 6.20
C LEU A 17 3.83 0.24 5.02
N ILE A 18 3.18 0.00 3.88
CA ILE A 18 3.29 0.86 2.69
C ILE A 18 2.70 2.25 2.97
N ALA A 19 1.53 2.32 3.61
CA ALA A 19 0.90 3.58 3.98
C ALA A 19 1.78 4.37 4.98
N VAL A 20 2.24 3.73 6.05
CA VAL A 20 3.12 4.35 7.05
C VAL A 20 4.43 4.81 6.42
N GLY A 21 5.04 4.02 5.53
CA GLY A 21 6.25 4.40 4.82
C GLY A 21 6.07 5.69 4.01
N LEU A 22 4.95 5.82 3.29
CA LEU A 22 4.62 7.03 2.52
C LEU A 22 4.49 8.25 3.43
N TYR A 23 3.67 8.17 4.48
CA TYR A 23 3.51 9.28 5.43
C TYR A 23 4.79 9.63 6.18
N TRP A 24 5.62 8.63 6.51
CA TRP A 24 6.90 8.83 7.18
C TRP A 24 7.88 9.63 6.32
N VAL A 25 8.02 9.29 5.04
CA VAL A 25 8.90 10.01 4.11
C VAL A 25 8.40 11.44 3.91
N THR A 26 7.09 11.64 3.73
CA THR A 26 6.50 12.98 3.64
C THR A 26 6.76 13.80 4.91
N TYR A 27 6.62 13.19 6.09
CA TYR A 27 6.90 13.85 7.37
C TYR A 27 8.37 14.27 7.50
N MET A 28 9.31 13.40 7.11
CA MET A 28 10.75 13.71 7.09
C MET A 28 11.08 14.88 6.16
N LEU A 29 10.43 14.96 5.00
CA LEU A 29 10.62 16.06 4.04
C LEU A 29 10.08 17.40 4.52
N ILE A 30 9.04 17.40 5.37
CA ILE A 30 8.52 18.62 5.98
C ILE A 30 9.49 19.15 7.05
N LEU A 31 10.14 18.25 7.80
CA LEU A 31 11.03 18.63 8.90
C LEU A 31 12.45 18.98 8.47
N LYS A 32 12.93 18.46 7.34
CA LYS A 32 14.32 18.60 6.92
C LYS A 32 14.42 19.07 5.48
N GLU A 33 15.18 20.14 5.27
CA GLU A 33 15.52 20.59 3.93
C GLU A 33 16.32 19.52 3.19
N THR A 34 15.94 19.31 1.93
CA THR A 34 16.59 18.34 1.05
C THR A 34 17.75 19.01 0.32
N PRO A 35 18.99 18.49 0.41
CA PRO A 35 20.11 18.98 -0.37
C PRO A 35 19.78 18.95 -1.87
N PRO A 36 20.16 19.99 -2.64
CA PRO A 36 19.86 20.05 -4.08
C PRO A 36 20.34 18.82 -4.85
N GLU A 37 21.48 18.25 -4.45
CA GLU A 37 22.11 17.08 -5.09
C GLU A 37 21.23 15.82 -4.99
N ASN A 38 20.38 15.74 -3.96
CA ASN A 38 19.56 14.56 -3.68
C ASN A 38 18.11 14.72 -4.18
N LYS A 39 17.76 15.89 -4.72
CA LYS A 39 16.37 16.23 -5.06
C LYS A 39 15.78 15.29 -6.11
N ASP A 40 16.54 14.96 -7.15
CA ASP A 40 16.07 14.10 -8.24
C ASP A 40 15.85 12.65 -7.76
N ALA A 41 16.79 12.12 -6.96
CA ALA A 41 16.65 10.81 -6.36
C ALA A 41 15.41 10.73 -5.44
N LEU A 42 15.16 11.79 -4.66
CA LEU A 42 13.98 11.88 -3.81
C LEU A 42 12.68 11.94 -4.61
N LEU A 43 12.63 12.71 -5.71
CA LEU A 43 11.45 12.76 -6.58
C LEU A 43 11.14 11.40 -7.21
N ILE A 44 12.16 10.65 -7.64
CA ILE A 44 11.99 9.29 -8.17
C ILE A 44 11.41 8.36 -7.09
N VAL A 45 11.99 8.36 -5.89
CA VAL A 45 11.51 7.52 -4.78
C VAL A 45 10.07 7.87 -4.41
N LEU A 46 9.74 9.16 -4.30
CA LEU A 46 8.37 9.61 -4.05
C LEU A 46 7.40 9.14 -5.13
N GLY A 47 7.78 9.20 -6.41
CA GLY A 47 6.97 8.70 -7.51
C GLY A 47 6.70 7.19 -7.41
N VAL A 48 7.73 6.39 -7.14
CA VAL A 48 7.59 4.94 -6.95
C VAL A 48 6.71 4.61 -5.74
N MET A 49 6.88 5.34 -4.63
CA MET A 49 6.07 5.14 -3.43
C MET A 49 4.59 5.52 -3.67
N ALA A 50 4.32 6.63 -4.36
CA ALA A 50 2.96 7.04 -4.72
C ALA A 50 2.28 6.02 -5.65
N ALA A 51 3.01 5.48 -6.63
CA ALA A 51 2.53 4.41 -7.49
C ALA A 51 2.20 3.14 -6.69
N GLY A 52 3.11 2.71 -5.81
CA GLY A 52 2.90 1.56 -4.92
C GLY A 52 1.67 1.73 -4.01
N PHE A 53 1.50 2.91 -3.42
CA PHE A 53 0.32 3.22 -2.59
C PHE A 53 -0.98 3.18 -3.41
N THR A 54 -0.97 3.70 -4.63
CA THR A 54 -2.13 3.63 -5.54
C THR A 54 -2.48 2.17 -5.86
N SER A 55 -1.48 1.32 -6.12
CA SER A 55 -1.69 -0.12 -6.35
C SER A 55 -2.29 -0.82 -5.13
N VAL A 56 -1.89 -0.44 -3.91
CA VAL A 56 -2.51 -0.95 -2.67
C VAL A 56 -3.97 -0.53 -2.59
N ILE A 57 -4.30 0.74 -2.82
CA ILE A 57 -5.70 1.20 -2.84
C ILE A 57 -6.50 0.43 -3.88
N GLN A 58 -5.98 0.27 -5.10
CA GLN A 58 -6.64 -0.50 -6.15
C GLN A 58 -6.88 -1.96 -5.76
N TYR A 59 -5.96 -2.58 -5.04
CA TYR A 59 -6.14 -3.96 -4.55
C TYR A 59 -7.30 -4.06 -3.55
N PHE A 60 -7.36 -3.16 -2.56
CA PHE A 60 -8.35 -3.21 -1.49
C PHE A 60 -9.73 -2.67 -1.88
N PHE A 61 -9.78 -1.62 -2.70
CA PHE A 61 -11.02 -0.91 -3.08
C PHE A 61 -11.41 -1.10 -4.55
N GLY A 62 -10.55 -1.71 -5.36
CA GLY A 62 -10.87 -2.08 -6.73
C GLY A 62 -11.62 -3.40 -6.83
N SER A 63 -11.86 -3.82 -8.07
CA SER A 63 -12.63 -5.02 -8.37
C SER A 63 -11.92 -6.33 -7.97
N SER A 64 -10.62 -6.33 -7.71
CA SER A 64 -9.86 -7.55 -7.38
C SER A 64 -10.32 -8.21 -6.09
N LYS A 65 -10.40 -7.47 -4.97
CA LYS A 65 -10.91 -8.03 -3.71
C LYS A 65 -12.43 -8.21 -3.73
N GLY A 66 -13.15 -7.25 -4.29
CA GLY A 66 -14.62 -7.31 -4.39
C GLY A 66 -15.15 -8.48 -5.21
N SER A 67 -14.43 -8.89 -6.28
CA SER A 67 -14.79 -10.08 -7.07
C SER A 67 -14.50 -11.38 -6.33
N ALA A 68 -13.37 -11.44 -5.61
CA ALA A 68 -13.03 -12.61 -4.79
C ALA A 68 -14.06 -12.83 -3.67
N ASP A 69 -14.48 -11.76 -2.98
CA ASP A 69 -15.49 -11.82 -1.93
C ASP A 69 -16.86 -12.25 -2.47
N LYS A 70 -17.27 -11.76 -3.65
CA LYS A 70 -18.50 -12.22 -4.32
C LYS A 70 -18.45 -13.71 -4.69
N ASN A 71 -17.32 -14.18 -5.22
CA ASN A 71 -17.16 -15.58 -5.59
C ASN A 71 -17.23 -16.49 -4.36
N ASP A 72 -16.67 -16.05 -3.22
CA ASP A 72 -16.72 -16.75 -1.94
C ASP A 72 -18.14 -16.88 -1.38
N ILE A 73 -19.02 -15.90 -1.66
CA ILE A 73 -20.44 -15.93 -1.27
C ILE A 73 -21.23 -16.89 -2.17
N ILE A 74 -21.00 -16.85 -3.48
CA ILE A 74 -21.71 -17.68 -4.47
C ILE A 74 -21.35 -19.16 -4.30
N HIS A 75 -20.09 -19.50 -3.99
CA HIS A 75 -19.67 -20.88 -3.79
C HIS A 75 -20.03 -21.46 -2.40
N LYS A 76 -20.47 -20.63 -1.46
CA LYS A 76 -20.93 -21.06 -0.12
C LYS A 76 -22.45 -21.17 0.00
N GLY A 77 -23.21 -20.70 -1.00
CA GLY A 77 -24.65 -20.94 -1.13
C GLY A 77 -24.92 -22.23 -1.89
#